data_AF-A0A0R0KLQ6-F1
#
_entry.id   AF-A0A0R0KLQ6-F1
#
_cell.length_a   1.000
_cell.length_b   1.000
_cell.length_c   1.000
_cell.angle_alpha   90.00
_cell.angle_beta   90.00
_cell.angle_gamma   90.00
#
_symmetry.space_group_name_H-M   'P 1'
#
loop_
_entity.id
_entity.type
_entity.pdbx_description
1 polymer ?
#
loop_
_entity_poly.entity_id
_entity_poly.type
_entity_poly.pdbx_seq_one_letter_code
_entity_poly.pdbx_strand_id
1 'polypeptide(L)'
;MCTPAYIERIRQRYFGKWVCGLCAEAVKDEIVRSERVVCTQKAMAKHMNFYKNFKASGPHPNPTVHLISALRQILRRTLDSPRVRSTPKSPTKTRTKIHGSVLTTSESCFPTSLKGCDEGNTWVISWIKMEAGSRNKDKKI
;
A
#
# COMPACT_ATOMS: atom_id res chain seq x y z
N MET A 1 -26.45 -4.53 -14.60
CA MET A 1 -26.12 -3.57 -15.68
C MET A 1 -25.08 -2.58 -15.17
N CYS A 2 -24.05 -2.27 -15.96
CA CYS A 2 -23.08 -1.23 -15.63
C CYS A 2 -23.71 0.14 -15.94
N THR A 3 -23.84 1.03 -14.95
CA THR A 3 -24.48 2.34 -15.17
C THR A 3 -23.49 3.34 -15.77
N PRO A 4 -23.93 4.25 -16.66
CA PRO A 4 -23.06 5.31 -17.19
C PRO A 4 -22.37 6.12 -16.07
N ALA A 5 -23.10 6.40 -14.98
CA ALA A 5 -22.56 7.08 -13.80
C ALA A 5 -21.46 6.27 -13.09
N TYR A 6 -21.52 4.93 -13.09
CA TYR A 6 -20.44 4.10 -12.56
C TYR A 6 -19.20 4.19 -13.47
N ILE A 7 -19.38 4.07 -14.78
CA ILE A 7 -18.29 4.14 -15.77
C ILE A 7 -17.55 5.49 -15.66
N GLU A 8 -18.32 6.58 -15.59
CA GLU A 8 -17.77 7.93 -15.51
C GLU A 8 -16.94 8.13 -14.23
N ARG A 9 -17.42 7.65 -13.08
CA ARG A 9 -16.64 7.69 -11.82
C ARG A 9 -15.32 6.94 -11.92
N ILE A 10 -15.31 5.78 -12.58
CA ILE A 10 -14.07 4.99 -12.77
C ILE A 10 -13.10 5.77 -13.68
N ARG A 11 -13.58 6.33 -14.79
CA ARG A 11 -12.75 7.13 -15.70
C ARG A 11 -12.16 8.36 -15.00
N GLN A 12 -12.97 9.09 -14.23
CA GLN A 12 -12.50 10.24 -13.47
C GLN A 12 -11.42 9.86 -12.45
N ARG A 13 -11.64 8.78 -11.69
CA ARG A 13 -10.72 8.35 -10.63
C ARG A 13 -9.38 7.83 -11.15
N TYR A 14 -9.41 7.14 -12.29
CA TYR A 14 -8.27 6.42 -12.85
C TYR A 14 -7.75 7.06 -14.14
N PHE A 15 -7.86 8.38 -14.30
CA PHE A 15 -7.30 9.14 -15.43
C PHE A 15 -7.67 8.55 -16.80
N GLY A 16 -8.94 8.21 -16.97
CA GLY A 16 -9.51 7.61 -18.18
C GLY A 16 -9.15 6.13 -18.39
N LYS A 17 -8.40 5.50 -17.49
CA LYS A 17 -8.05 4.08 -17.58
C LYS A 17 -9.12 3.19 -16.95
N TRP A 18 -9.41 2.07 -17.60
CA TRP A 18 -10.25 1.04 -17.02
C TRP A 18 -9.44 0.16 -16.08
N VAL A 19 -9.97 -0.08 -14.88
CA VAL A 19 -9.30 -0.82 -13.80
C VAL A 19 -10.28 -1.84 -13.23
N CYS A 20 -9.84 -3.10 -13.06
CA CYS A 20 -10.68 -4.13 -12.44
C CYS A 20 -10.74 -3.94 -10.91
N GLY A 21 -11.72 -4.58 -10.25
CA GLY A 21 -11.92 -4.43 -8.81
C GLY A 21 -10.67 -4.72 -7.96
N LEU A 22 -9.92 -5.78 -8.30
CA LEU A 22 -8.70 -6.14 -7.57
C LEU A 22 -7.56 -5.14 -7.75
N CYS A 23 -7.38 -4.62 -8.98
CA CYS A 23 -6.39 -3.59 -9.25
C CYS A 23 -6.75 -2.27 -8.57
N ALA A 24 -8.05 -1.95 -8.46
CA ALA A 24 -8.53 -0.78 -7.73
C ALA A 24 -8.18 -0.86 -6.24
N GLU A 25 -8.40 -2.01 -5.60
CA GLU A 25 -8.00 -2.23 -4.20
C GLU A 25 -6.47 -2.17 -4.04
N ALA A 26 -5.71 -2.79 -4.94
CA ALA A 26 -4.24 -2.73 -4.88
C ALA A 26 -3.67 -1.31 -5.06
N VAL A 27 -4.29 -0.48 -5.91
CA VAL A 27 -3.93 0.94 -6.04
C VAL A 27 -4.26 1.70 -4.76
N LYS A 28 -5.41 1.42 -4.13
CA LYS A 28 -5.80 2.00 -2.86
C LYS A 28 -4.79 1.64 -1.75
N ASP A 29 -4.40 0.37 -1.68
CA ASP A 29 -3.38 -0.10 -0.75
C ASP A 29 -2.00 0.55 -0.98
N GLU A 30 -1.59 0.76 -2.23
CA GLU A 30 -0.34 1.48 -2.55
C GLU A 30 -0.39 2.94 -2.09
N ILE A 31 -1.55 3.60 -2.19
CA ILE A 31 -1.75 4.97 -1.70
C ILE A 31 -1.68 5.00 -0.17
N VAL A 32 -2.35 4.07 0.51
CA VAL A 32 -2.36 3.97 1.99
C VAL A 32 -0.97 3.61 2.53
N ARG A 33 -0.27 2.68 1.89
CA ARG A 33 1.07 2.24 2.30
C ARG A 33 2.13 3.32 2.11
N SER A 34 1.90 4.25 1.18
CA SER A 34 2.81 5.37 1.01
C SER A 34 2.59 6.37 2.16
N GLU A 35 3.56 6.49 3.08
CA GLU A 35 3.50 7.47 4.18
C GLU A 35 3.35 8.92 3.68
N ARG A 36 3.83 9.17 2.45
CA ARG A 36 3.59 10.40 1.72
C ARG A 36 2.28 10.24 0.97
N VAL A 37 1.47 11.29 0.93
CA VAL A 37 0.28 11.43 0.07
C VAL A 37 0.71 11.21 -1.39
N VAL A 38 0.83 9.96 -1.82
CA VAL A 38 1.29 9.61 -3.15
C VAL A 38 0.12 9.85 -4.09
N CYS A 39 0.39 10.61 -5.15
CA CYS A 39 -0.57 10.88 -6.20
C CYS A 39 -1.21 9.58 -6.69
N THR A 40 -2.54 9.54 -6.82
CA THR A 40 -3.25 8.37 -7.37
C THR A 40 -2.64 7.93 -8.70
N GLN A 41 -2.25 8.87 -9.57
CA GLN A 41 -1.57 8.56 -10.83
C GLN A 41 -0.26 7.80 -10.64
N LYS A 42 0.54 8.17 -9.63
CA LYS A 42 1.83 7.53 -9.33
C LYS A 42 1.62 6.14 -8.72
N ALA A 43 0.66 5.99 -7.81
CA ALA A 43 0.29 4.68 -7.27
C ALA A 43 -0.23 3.74 -8.37
N MET A 44 -1.08 4.25 -9.26
CA MET A 44 -1.53 3.53 -10.44
C MET A 44 -0.38 3.13 -11.37
N ALA A 45 0.54 4.06 -11.69
CA ALA A 45 1.66 3.77 -12.58
C ALA A 45 2.57 2.68 -12.02
N LYS A 46 2.87 2.75 -10.71
CA LYS A 46 3.60 1.69 -9.99
C LYS A 46 2.87 0.35 -10.08
N HIS A 47 1.58 0.33 -9.76
CA HIS A 47 0.78 -0.90 -9.79
C HIS A 47 0.69 -1.48 -11.21
N MET A 48 0.46 -0.65 -12.23
CA MET A 48 0.37 -1.07 -13.62
C MET A 48 1.70 -1.63 -14.13
N ASN A 49 2.83 -1.04 -13.71
CA ASN A 49 4.15 -1.60 -14.02
C ASN A 49 4.34 -2.97 -13.36
N PHE A 50 3.99 -3.09 -12.07
CA PHE A 50 4.01 -4.36 -11.35
C PHE A 50 3.15 -5.42 -12.06
N TYR A 51 1.92 -5.07 -12.45
CA TYR A 51 1.01 -5.96 -13.15
C TYR A 51 1.56 -6.40 -14.52
N LYS A 52 2.16 -5.48 -15.30
CA LYS A 52 2.78 -5.82 -16.59
C LYS A 52 3.92 -6.83 -16.40
N ASN A 53 4.78 -6.62 -15.41
CA ASN A 53 5.88 -7.53 -15.10
C ASN A 53 5.36 -8.90 -14.62
N PHE A 54 4.35 -8.89 -13.76
CA PHE A 54 3.68 -10.11 -13.29
C PHE A 54 3.03 -10.91 -14.44
N LYS A 55 2.43 -10.21 -15.41
CA LYS A 55 1.88 -10.86 -16.59
C LYS A 55 2.97 -11.40 -17.51
N ALA A 56 4.07 -10.67 -17.67
CA ALA A 56 5.19 -11.04 -18.54
C ALA A 56 5.96 -12.26 -18.02
N SER A 57 6.05 -12.46 -16.69
CA SER A 57 6.69 -13.66 -16.12
C SER A 57 5.92 -14.96 -16.41
N GLY A 58 4.67 -14.86 -16.87
CA GLY A 58 3.80 -16.00 -17.11
C GLY A 58 3.50 -16.81 -15.86
N PRO A 59 2.71 -17.89 -15.99
CA PRO A 59 2.53 -18.87 -14.93
C PRO A 59 3.86 -19.53 -14.59
N HIS A 60 4.15 -19.70 -13.29
CA HIS A 60 5.33 -20.43 -12.85
C HIS A 60 5.26 -21.89 -13.36
N PRO A 61 6.34 -22.47 -13.90
CA PRO A 61 6.33 -23.82 -14.49
C PRO A 61 5.90 -24.91 -13.49
N ASN A 62 6.12 -24.67 -12.19
CA ASN A 62 5.61 -25.51 -11.12
C ASN A 62 4.80 -24.67 -10.12
N PRO A 63 3.49 -24.47 -10.35
CA PRO A 63 2.67 -23.60 -9.51
C PRO A 63 2.50 -24.14 -8.09
N THR A 64 2.43 -25.46 -7.92
CA THR A 64 2.26 -26.11 -6.61
C THR A 64 3.46 -25.88 -5.70
N VAL A 65 4.69 -26.09 -6.19
CA VAL A 65 5.90 -25.86 -5.41
C VAL A 65 6.05 -24.37 -5.05
N HIS A 66 5.72 -23.47 -5.98
CA HIS A 66 5.74 -22.03 -5.72
C HIS A 66 4.72 -21.63 -4.65
N LEU A 67 3.50 -22.16 -4.71
CA LEU A 67 2.47 -21.93 -3.70
C LEU A 67 2.90 -22.43 -2.31
N ILE A 68 3.44 -23.66 -2.23
CA ILE A 68 3.96 -24.21 -0.96
C ILE A 68 5.07 -23.31 -0.40
N SER A 69 5.98 -22.84 -1.24
CA SER A 69 7.06 -21.92 -0.85
C SER A 69 6.52 -20.58 -0.33
N ALA A 70 5.55 -19.99 -1.05
CA ALA A 70 4.91 -18.74 -0.67
C ALA A 70 4.18 -18.86 0.67
N LEU A 71 3.38 -19.93 0.86
CA LEU A 71 2.68 -20.20 2.12
C LEU A 71 3.66 -20.40 3.27
N ARG A 72 4.74 -21.16 3.07
CA ARG A 72 5.81 -21.31 4.07
C ARG A 72 6.43 -19.97 4.44
N GLN A 73 6.63 -19.07 3.49
CA GLN A 73 7.16 -17.73 3.76
C GLN A 73 6.17 -16.87 4.54
N ILE A 74 4.88 -16.92 4.22
CA ILE A 74 3.82 -16.22 4.97
C ILE A 74 3.74 -16.73 6.41
N LEU A 75 3.79 -18.05 6.61
CA LEU A 75 3.78 -18.67 7.94
C LEU A 75 5.00 -18.24 8.76
N ARG A 76 6.21 -18.27 8.17
CA ARG A 76 7.43 -17.78 8.83
C ARG A 76 7.30 -16.33 9.26
N ARG A 77 6.88 -15.43 8.37
CA ARG A 77 6.67 -14.01 8.73
C ARG A 77 5.67 -13.82 9.86
N THR A 78 4.60 -14.62 9.89
CA THR A 78 3.57 -14.54 10.94
C THR A 78 4.07 -15.06 12.29
N LEU A 79 4.99 -16.04 12.28
CA LEU A 79 5.59 -16.61 13.49
C LEU A 79 6.77 -15.79 14.02
N ASP A 80 7.60 -15.23 13.12
CA ASP A 80 8.77 -14.42 13.45
C ASP A 80 8.40 -12.98 13.81
N SER A 81 7.27 -12.47 13.34
CA SER A 81 6.74 -11.19 13.80
C SER A 81 6.52 -11.31 15.31
N PRO A 82 7.13 -10.45 16.15
CA PRO A 82 6.80 -10.40 17.56
C PRO A 82 5.30 -10.18 17.62
N ARG A 83 4.54 -11.20 18.08
CA ARG A 83 3.23 -10.92 18.64
C ARG A 83 3.54 -9.85 19.67
N VAL A 84 3.01 -8.65 19.48
CA VAL A 84 3.01 -7.60 20.51
C VAL A 84 2.14 -8.16 21.64
N ARG A 85 2.70 -9.12 22.38
CA ARG A 85 2.21 -9.50 23.68
C ARG A 85 2.58 -8.30 24.51
N SER A 86 1.57 -7.50 24.77
CA SER A 86 1.56 -6.40 25.72
C SER A 86 2.00 -6.93 27.08
N THR A 87 3.31 -7.03 27.29
CA THR A 87 3.92 -6.95 28.60
C THR A 87 4.94 -5.82 28.52
N PRO A 88 4.59 -4.63 29.03
CA PRO A 88 5.50 -3.50 29.00
C PRO A 88 6.70 -3.83 29.91
N LYS A 89 7.86 -4.12 29.32
CA LYS A 89 9.12 -4.01 30.06
C LYS A 89 9.45 -2.53 30.13
N SER A 90 9.46 -1.98 31.35
CA SER A 90 9.80 -0.59 31.65
C SER A 90 10.99 -0.07 30.86
N PRO A 91 10.95 1.17 30.33
CA PRO A 91 12.10 1.78 29.66
C PRO A 91 13.19 2.14 30.67
N THR A 92 14.26 1.34 30.76
CA THR A 92 15.46 1.74 31.50
C THR A 92 16.27 2.70 30.65
N LYS A 93 16.15 3.98 31.02
CA LYS A 93 16.77 5.16 30.42
C LYS A 93 18.31 5.08 30.53
N THR A 94 19.02 4.71 29.47
CA THR A 94 20.47 4.95 29.37
C THR A 94 20.82 5.57 28.01
N ARG A 95 21.07 6.88 28.05
CA ARG A 95 21.62 7.68 26.96
C ARG A 95 23.07 7.27 26.74
N THR A 96 23.42 6.70 25.58
CA THR A 96 24.81 6.75 25.12
C THR A 96 24.93 6.72 23.60
N LYS A 97 25.22 7.92 23.08
CA LYS A 97 26.13 8.28 21.98
C LYS A 97 25.95 7.57 20.63
N ILE A 98 25.33 8.35 19.76
CA ILE A 98 25.42 8.38 18.30
C ILE A 98 26.89 8.24 17.86
N HIS A 99 27.24 7.10 17.28
CA HIS A 99 28.36 6.97 16.33
C HIS A 99 27.83 6.25 15.10
N GLY A 100 28.25 6.76 13.94
CA GLY A 100 27.55 6.66 12.68
C GLY A 100 27.36 5.27 12.10
N SER A 101 26.34 5.18 11.25
CA SER A 101 26.47 4.52 9.97
C SER A 101 25.75 5.35 8.94
N VAL A 102 26.55 6.07 8.16
CA VAL A 102 26.15 6.78 6.95
C VAL A 102 25.83 5.71 5.92
N LEU A 103 24.55 5.40 5.72
CA LEU A 103 24.10 4.80 4.47
C LEU A 103 23.71 5.94 3.55
N THR A 104 24.67 6.34 2.71
CA THR A 104 24.50 7.24 1.57
C THR A 104 23.46 6.63 0.62
N THR A 105 22.18 6.94 0.84
CA THR A 105 21.18 6.74 -0.20
C THR A 105 21.32 7.95 -1.12
N SER A 106 21.67 7.70 -2.38
CA SER A 106 21.99 8.70 -3.40
C SER A 106 21.06 9.91 -3.35
N GLU A 107 21.67 11.09 -3.28
CA GLU A 107 21.01 12.38 -3.44
C GLU A 107 20.50 12.54 -4.87
N SER A 108 19.34 11.97 -5.15
CA SER A 108 18.47 12.44 -6.22
C SER A 108 17.02 12.36 -5.79
N CYS A 109 16.73 12.85 -4.58
CA CYS A 109 15.37 13.20 -4.17
C CYS A 109 15.19 14.70 -4.35
N PHE A 110 15.36 15.22 -5.57
CA PHE A 110 14.76 16.50 -5.90
C PHE A 110 13.25 16.37 -5.61
N PRO A 111 12.67 17.18 -4.71
CA PRO A 111 11.23 17.27 -4.57
C PRO A 111 10.72 18.00 -5.81
N THR A 112 10.67 17.28 -6.93
CA THR A 112 10.10 17.78 -8.17
C THR A 112 8.61 17.90 -7.93
N SER A 113 8.20 19.12 -7.59
CA SER A 113 6.84 19.63 -7.64
C SER A 113 5.80 18.77 -6.95
N LEU A 114 5.45 19.19 -5.74
CA LEU A 114 4.12 18.99 -5.14
C LEU A 114 3.00 19.71 -5.95
N LYS A 115 3.26 20.16 -7.18
CA LYS A 115 2.27 20.80 -8.05
C LYS A 115 1.23 19.76 -8.48
N GLY A 116 0.07 19.81 -7.82
CA GLY A 116 -1.20 19.38 -8.41
C GLY A 116 -1.57 17.90 -8.27
N CYS A 117 -1.17 17.23 -7.19
CA CYS A 117 -1.66 15.87 -6.90
C CYS A 117 -2.74 15.82 -5.79
N ASP A 118 -3.21 16.97 -5.32
CA ASP A 118 -4.16 17.06 -4.20
C ASP A 118 -5.55 16.53 -4.56
N GLU A 119 -6.01 16.71 -5.80
CA GLU A 119 -7.38 16.33 -6.19
C GLU A 119 -7.59 14.82 -6.21
N GLY A 120 -6.60 14.06 -6.70
CA GLY A 120 -6.74 12.62 -6.93
C GLY A 120 -6.89 11.78 -5.66
N ASN A 121 -6.45 12.29 -4.49
CA ASN A 121 -6.39 11.50 -3.26
C ASN A 121 -7.57 11.76 -2.31
N THR A 122 -8.41 12.75 -2.61
CA THR A 122 -9.58 13.14 -1.80
C THR A 122 -10.53 11.97 -1.53
N TRP A 123 -10.76 11.10 -2.53
CA TRP A 123 -11.65 9.94 -2.37
C TRP A 123 -11.04 8.84 -1.49
N VAL A 124 -9.72 8.64 -1.52
CA VAL A 124 -9.04 7.67 -0.64
C VAL A 124 -9.07 8.17 0.79
N ILE A 125 -8.79 9.46 1.00
CA ILE A 125 -8.87 10.08 2.33
C ILE A 125 -10.31 10.01 2.86
N SER A 126 -11.31 10.31 2.03
CA SER A 126 -12.72 10.17 2.39
C SER A 126 -13.06 8.72 2.76
N TRP A 127 -12.56 7.74 2.00
CA TRP A 127 -12.72 6.32 2.33
C TRP A 127 -12.04 5.93 3.64
N ILE A 128 -10.76 6.29 3.85
CA ILE A 128 -10.05 6.04 5.11
C ILE A 128 -10.83 6.64 6.29
N LYS A 129 -11.37 7.86 6.13
CA LYS A 129 -12.16 8.53 7.17
C LYS A 129 -13.47 7.81 7.45
N MET A 130 -14.17 7.33 6.42
CA MET A 130 -15.37 6.49 6.60
C MET A 130 -15.06 5.15 7.25
N GLU A 131 -13.97 4.50 6.86
CA GLU A 131 -13.53 3.20 7.39
C GLU A 131 -13.07 3.29 8.86
N ALA A 132 -12.34 4.35 9.21
CA ALA A 132 -11.97 4.65 10.59
C ALA A 132 -13.20 4.95 11.46
N GLY A 133 -14.22 5.62 10.89
CA GLY A 133 -15.50 5.85 11.54
C GLY A 133 -16.30 4.57 11.76
N SER A 134 -16.28 3.64 10.81
CA SER A 134 -17.00 2.36 10.92
C SER A 134 -16.39 1.43 11.96
N ARG A 135 -15.05 1.32 12.01
CA ARG A 135 -14.35 0.50 13.02
C ARG A 135 -14.56 0.96 14.47
N ASN A 136 -15.00 2.21 14.69
CA ASN A 136 -15.34 2.67 16.04
C ASN A 136 -16.74 2.18 16.49
N LYS A 137 -17.63 1.79 15.57
CA LYS A 137 -18.97 1.28 15.93
C LYS A 137 -18.96 -0.17 16.40
N ASP A 138 -18.01 -0.98 15.93
CA ASP A 138 -17.93 -2.40 16.29
C ASP A 138 -17.33 -2.66 17.70
N LYS A 139 -16.95 -1.61 18.45
CA LYS A 139 -16.44 -1.73 19.83
C LYS A 139 -17.47 -1.46 20.93
N LYS A 140 -18.75 -1.33 20.60
CA LYS A 140 -19.83 -1.22 21.60
C LYS A 140 -20.61 -2.54 21.69
N ILE A 141 -20.03 -3.50 22.41
CA ILE A 141 -20.74 -4.61 23.06
C ILE A 141 -20.32 -4.60 24.51
#